data_AF-A0NTL6-F1
#
_entry.id   AF-A0NTL6-F1
#
_cell.length_a   1.000
_cell.length_b   1.000
_cell.length_c   1.000
_cell.angle_alpha   90.00
_cell.angle_beta   90.00
_cell.angle_gamma   90.00
#
_symmetry.space_group_name_H-M   'P 1'
#
loop_
_entity.id
_entity.type
_entity.pdbx_description
1 polymer ?
#
loop_
_entity_poly.entity_id
_entity_poly.type
_entity_poly.pdbx_seq_one_letter_code
_entity_poly.pdbx_strand_id
1 'polypeptide(L)' 'MYNRLKSLRSQHNTLDALIRREELHPYPDTQHIRSLKKFKLRLRDEIARIETSLRAPQLAY' A
#
# COMPACT_ATOMS: atom_id res chain seq x y z
N MET A 1 -14.77 8.95 -6.62
CA MET A 1 -14.33 8.00 -5.58
C MET A 1 -13.34 6.94 -6.08
N TYR A 2 -13.48 6.39 -7.29
CA TYR A 2 -12.53 5.40 -7.86
C TYR A 2 -11.08 5.90 -8.06
N ASN A 3 -10.88 7.18 -8.35
CA ASN A 3 -9.54 7.75 -8.57
C ASN A 3 -8.64 7.63 -7.34
N ARG A 4 -9.20 7.72 -6.13
CA ARG A 4 -8.42 7.68 -4.89
C ARG A 4 -7.87 6.28 -4.63
N LEU A 5 -8.68 5.25 -4.87
CA LEU A 5 -8.26 3.85 -4.81
C LEU A 5 -7.21 3.53 -5.89
N LYS A 6 -7.39 4.06 -7.11
CA LYS A 6 -6.45 3.88 -8.22
C LYS A 6 -5.09 4.53 -7.93
N SER A 7 -5.09 5.74 -7.36
CA SER A 7 -3.86 6.41 -6.92
C SER A 7 -3.17 5.67 -5.78
N LEU A 8 -3.92 5.21 -4.76
CA LEU A 8 -3.33 4.40 -3.67
C LEU A 8 -2.75 3.08 -4.17
N ARG A 9 -3.43 2.39 -5.11
CA ARG A 9 -2.88 1.19 -5.76
C ARG A 9 -1.61 1.49 -6.55
N SER A 10 -1.57 2.61 -7.26
CA SER A 10 -0.37 3.02 -8.00
C SER A 10 0.80 3.31 -7.06
N GLN A 11 0.56 4.05 -5.97
CA GLN A 11 1.57 4.32 -4.94
C GLN A 11 2.05 3.03 -4.27
N HIS A 12 1.13 2.11 -3.96
CA HIS A 12 1.48 0.80 -3.41
C HIS A 12 2.35 0.00 -4.38
N ASN A 13 2.05 0.02 -5.68
CA ASN A 13 2.84 -0.68 -6.69
C ASN A 13 4.24 -0.07 -6.86
N THR A 14 4.35 1.27 -6.82
CA THR A 14 5.65 1.96 -6.80
C THR A 14 6.49 1.57 -5.58
N LEU A 15 5.87 1.52 -4.40
CA LEU A 15 6.56 1.07 -3.18
C LEU A 15 6.98 -0.41 -3.27
N ASP A 16 6.17 -1.28 -3.86
CA ASP A 16 6.54 -2.69 -4.08
C ASP A 16 7.74 -2.81 -5.02
N ALA A 17 7.77 -2.02 -6.09
CA ALA A 17 8.88 -1.98 -7.04
C ALA A 17 10.17 -1.47 -6.39
N LEU A 18 10.08 -0.44 -5.53
CA LEU A 18 11.22 0.06 -4.76
C LEU A 18 11.75 -0.99 -3.78
N ILE A 19 10.86 -1.67 -3.04
CA ILE A 19 11.22 -2.77 -2.13
C ILE A 19 11.94 -3.88 -2.90
N ARG A 20 11.38 -4.32 -4.04
CA ARG A 20 11.98 -5.39 -4.85
C ARG A 20 13.35 -4.98 -5.38
N ARG A 21 13.52 -3.73 -5.79
CA ARG A 21 14.80 -3.21 -6.27
C ARG A 21 15.84 -3.20 -5.16
N GLU A 22 15.47 -2.79 -3.95
CA GLU A 22 16.34 -2.86 -2.77
C GLU A 22 16.63 -4.28 -2.30
N GLU A 23 15.67 -5.21 -2.36
CA GLU A 23 15.90 -6.63 -2.04
C GLU A 23 16.82 -7.33 -3.05
N LEU A 24 16.89 -6.82 -4.30
CA LEU A 24 17.82 -7.27 -5.33
C LEU A 24 19.24 -6.68 -5.17
N HIS A 25 19.42 -5.66 -4.32
CA HIS A 25 20.75 -5.12 -4.08
C HIS A 25 21.59 -6.07 -3.21
N PRO A 26 22.87 -6.29 -3.53
CA PRO A 26 23.75 -7.20 -2.79
C PRO A 26 24.06 -6.73 -1.36
N TYR A 27 23.78 -5.46 -1.03
CA TYR A 27 23.76 -4.92 0.33
C TYR A 27 22.37 -4.35 0.62
N PRO A 28 21.40 -5.19 1.02
CA PRO A 28 20.06 -4.73 1.31
C PRO A 28 20.09 -3.90 2.60
N ASP A 29 19.72 -2.63 2.49
CA ASP A 29 19.60 -1.73 3.63
C ASP A 29 18.39 -2.17 4.48
N THR A 30 18.63 -3.06 5.43
CA THR A 30 17.56 -3.70 6.21
C THR A 30 16.66 -2.70 6.95
N GLN A 31 17.18 -1.50 7.26
CA GLN A 31 16.43 -0.40 7.85
C GLN A 31 15.49 0.27 6.84
N HIS A 32 15.93 0.40 5.59
CA HIS A 32 15.15 0.97 4.49
C HIS A 32 14.04 -0.01 4.08
N ILE A 33 14.36 -1.30 3.94
CA ILE A 33 13.37 -2.37 3.71
C ILE A 33 12.32 -2.43 4.84
N ARG A 34 12.74 -2.32 6.11
CA ARG A 34 11.79 -2.29 7.25
C ARG A 34 10.86 -1.09 7.15
N SER A 35 11.40 0.08 6.82
CA SER A 35 10.63 1.30 6.66
C SER A 35 9.63 1.15 5.51
N LEU A 36 10.07 0.66 4.35
CA LEU A 36 9.20 0.42 3.20
C LEU A 36 8.11 -0.61 3.48
N LYS A 37 8.42 -1.72 4.16
CA LYS A 37 7.42 -2.71 4.61
C LYS A 37 6.40 -2.09 5.56
N LYS A 38 6.81 -1.19 6.45
CA LYS A 38 5.92 -0.45 7.34
C LYS A 38 5.03 0.55 6.59
N PHE A 39 5.57 1.23 5.59
CA PHE A 39 4.79 2.11 4.69
C PHE A 39 3.79 1.32 3.85
N LYS A 40 4.19 0.16 3.32
CA LYS A 40 3.31 -0.76 2.60
C LYS A 40 2.16 -1.24 3.47
N LEU A 41 2.42 -1.60 4.73
CA LEU A 41 1.39 -2.00 5.69
C LEU A 41 0.37 -0.86 5.90
N ARG A 42 0.84 0.36 6.18
CA ARG A 42 -0.02 1.53 6.36
C ARG A 42 -0.88 1.83 5.13
N LEU A 43 -0.31 1.76 3.92
CA LEU A 43 -1.08 1.95 2.69
C LEU A 43 -2.13 0.88 2.51
N ARG A 44 -1.83 -0.38 2.84
CA ARG A 44 -2.80 -1.46 2.78
C ARG A 44 -3.96 -1.23 3.77
N ASP A 45 -3.65 -0.80 4.99
CA ASP A 45 -4.67 -0.42 5.98
C ASP A 45 -5.53 0.76 5.48
N GLU A 46 -4.93 1.76 4.84
CA GLU A 46 -5.66 2.91 4.30
C GLU A 46 -6.56 2.51 3.13
N ILE A 47 -6.10 1.62 2.24
CA ILE A 47 -6.92 1.00 1.20
C ILE A 47 -8.08 0.24 1.84
N ALA A 48 -7.81 -0.63 2.83
CA ALA A 48 -8.84 -1.44 3.48
C ALA A 48 -9.89 -0.59 4.21
N ARG A 49 -9.48 0.53 4.82
CA ARG A 49 -10.41 1.51 5.43
C ARG A 49 -11.28 2.18 4.38
N ILE A 50 -10.70 2.63 3.26
CA ILE A 50 -11.45 3.25 2.17
C ILE A 50 -12.39 2.23 1.52
N GLU A 51 -11.94 0.99 1.30
CA GLU A 51 -12.78 -0.10 0.79
C GLU A 51 -13.91 -0.45 1.75
N THR A 52 -13.64 -0.56 3.05
CA THR A 52 -14.68 -0.74 4.09
C THR A 52 -15.68 0.40 4.07
N SER A 53 -15.22 1.65 4.08
CA SER A 53 -16.10 2.82 4.04
C SER A 53 -16.90 2.93 2.74
N LEU A 54 -16.33 2.46 1.62
CA LEU A 54 -17.01 2.43 0.33
C LEU A 54 -18.05 1.30 0.25
N ARG A 55 -17.79 0.18 0.94
CA ARG A 55 -18.69 -0.99 1.02
C ARG A 55 -19.79 -0.82 2.07
N ALA A 56 -19.60 0.10 3.03
CA ALA A 56 -20.52 0.36 4.14
C ALA A 56 -21.90 0.99 3.82
N PRO A 57 -22.26 1.51 2.62
CA PRO A 57 -23.62 1.99 2.40
C PRO A 57 -24.61 0.94 1.86
N GLN A 58 -24.22 -0.34 1.70
CA GLN A 58 -25.10 -1.35 1.06
C GLN A 58 -25.80 -2.34 2.00
N LEU A 59 -25.64 -2.23 3.32
CA LEU A 59 -26.22 -3.17 4.31
C LEU A 59 -27.30 -2.56 5.22
N ALA A 60 -27.82 -1.39 4.86
CA ALA A 60 -28.97 -0.79 5.53
C ALA A 60 -30.16 -0.75 4.56
N TYR A 61 -30.80 -1.90 4.33
CA TYR A 61 -32.17 -2.00 3.81
C TYR A 61 -32.85 -3.25 4.37
#